data_AF-A0A538NRV5-F1
#
_entry.id   AF-A0A538NRV5-F1
#
_cell.length_a   1.000
_cell.length_b   1.000
_cell.length_c   1.000
_cell.angle_alpha   90.00
_cell.angle_beta   90.00
_cell.angle_gamma   90.00
#
_symmetry.space_group_name_H-M   'P 1'
#
loop_
_entity.id
_entity.type
_entity.pdbx_description
1 polymer ?
#
loop_
_entity_poly.entity_id
_entity_poly.type
_entity_poly.pdbx_seq_one_letter_code
_entity_poly.pdbx_strand_id
1 'polypeptide(L)' 'MQPTTHVYEVRPRKDHHGVNLVSAALPFGRLWYAEPNAISNAVGYAKFYSRSHDAVIRVYDDAGNAFPFPF' A
#
# COMPACT_ATOMS: atom_id res chain seq x y z
N MET A 1 15.06 -15.97 9.38
CA MET A 1 13.65 -15.66 9.67
C MET A 1 13.34 -14.32 9.02
N GLN A 2 12.63 -14.32 7.90
CA GLN A 2 12.15 -13.06 7.32
C GLN A 2 11.10 -12.48 8.28
N PRO A 3 11.06 -11.17 8.49
CA PRO A 3 10.05 -10.58 9.36
C PRO A 3 8.67 -11.02 8.86
N THR A 4 7.86 -11.60 9.74
CA THR A 4 6.49 -12.08 9.47
C THR A 4 5.50 -10.95 9.20
N THR A 5 5.99 -9.71 9.14
CA THR A 5 5.19 -8.51 8.97
C THR A 5 5.01 -8.20 7.50
N HIS A 6 3.75 -8.22 7.04
CA HIS A 6 3.40 -7.86 5.68
C HIS A 6 3.50 -6.34 5.52
N VAL A 7 4.52 -5.87 4.79
CA VAL A 7 4.67 -4.45 4.50
C VAL A 7 3.98 -4.14 3.18
N TYR A 8 3.09 -3.15 3.21
CA TYR A 8 2.42 -2.60 2.04
C TYR A 8 2.83 -1.14 1.86
N GLU A 9 3.16 -0.79 0.64
CA GLU A 9 3.58 0.56 0.27
C GLU A 9 2.60 1.12 -0.75
N VAL A 10 1.90 2.18 -0.38
CA VAL A 10 1.04 2.96 -1.27
C VAL A 10 1.87 4.11 -1.78
N ARG A 11 2.16 4.12 -3.08
CA ARG A 11 3.00 5.13 -3.72
C ARG A 11 2.20 5.89 -4.76
N PRO A 12 2.10 7.23 -4.65
CA PRO A 12 1.50 8.04 -5.69
C PRO A 12 2.34 7.91 -6.95
N ARG A 13 1.66 7.97 -8.09
CA ARG A 13 2.33 7.89 -9.38
C ARG A 13 2.71 9.29 -9.85
N LYS A 14 3.81 9.35 -10.61
CA LYS A 14 4.32 10.59 -11.25
C LYS A 14 3.30 11.25 -12.19
N ASP A 15 2.38 10.47 -12.75
CA ASP A 15 1.32 10.99 -13.61
C ASP A 15 0.12 11.54 -12.82
N HIS A 16 0.17 11.54 -11.47
CA HIS A 16 -0.91 11.99 -10.58
C HIS A 16 -2.26 11.26 -10.78
N HIS A 17 -2.30 10.23 -11.62
CA HIS A 17 -3.49 9.44 -11.94
C HIS A 17 -3.59 8.20 -11.04
N GLY A 18 -3.50 8.44 -9.74
CA GLY A 18 -3.72 7.46 -8.68
C GLY A 18 -2.44 6.89 -8.06
N VAL A 19 -2.55 5.69 -7.50
CA VAL A 19 -1.52 5.11 -6.62
C VAL A 19 -1.21 3.67 -6.99
N ASN A 20 0.03 3.28 -6.71
CA ASN A 20 0.49 1.91 -6.76
C ASN A 20 0.53 1.34 -5.35
N LEU A 21 -0.14 0.21 -5.13
CA LEU A 21 0.04 -0.63 -3.96
C LEU A 21 1.11 -1.68 -4.27
N VAL A 22 2.19 -1.68 -3.50
CA VAL A 22 3.33 -2.58 -3.67
C VAL A 22 3.54 -3.37 -2.39
N SER A 23 3.75 -4.68 -2.51
CA SER A 23 4.15 -5.50 -1.38
C SER A 23 4.80 -6.79 -1.89
N ALA A 24 5.82 -7.25 -1.16
CA ALA A 24 6.41 -8.57 -1.39
C ALA A 24 5.44 -9.73 -1.11
N ALA A 25 4.34 -9.46 -0.40
CA ALA A 25 3.30 -10.44 -0.10
C ALA A 25 2.23 -10.58 -1.19
N LEU A 26 2.21 -9.68 -2.18
CA LEU A 26 1.23 -9.76 -3.27
C LEU A 26 1.67 -10.82 -4.28
N PRO A 27 0.79 -11.74 -4.70
CA PRO A 27 1.13 -12.74 -5.72
C PRO A 27 1.42 -12.10 -7.09
N PHE A 28 0.93 -10.88 -7.32
CA PHE A 28 1.16 -10.10 -8.53
C PHE A 28 2.25 -9.03 -8.37
N GLY A 29 2.82 -8.88 -7.16
CA GLY A 29 3.83 -7.88 -6.82
C GLY A 29 3.35 -6.43 -6.71
N ARG A 30 2.53 -5.93 -7.65
CA ARG A 30 2.04 -4.55 -7.67
C ARG A 30 0.61 -4.45 -8.21
N LEU A 31 -0.20 -3.61 -7.56
CA LEU A 31 -1.57 -3.28 -7.95
C LEU A 31 -1.71 -1.77 -8.17
N TRP A 32 -2.58 -1.35 -9.10
CA TRP A 32 -2.82 0.06 -9.44
C TRP A 32 -4.27 0.45 -9.18
N TYR A 33 -4.46 1.62 -8.59
CA TYR A 33 -5.76 2.27 -8.41
C TYR A 33 -5.71 3.68 -9.01
N ALA A 34 -6.68 4.04 -9.85
CA ALA A 34 -6.73 5.33 -10.56
C ALA A 34 -7.89 6.25 -10.14
N GLU A 35 -8.74 5.77 -9.23
CA GLU A 35 -9.98 6.44 -8.82
C GLU A 35 -9.72 7.59 -7.81
N PRO A 36 -10.68 8.52 -7.60
CA PRO A 36 -10.55 9.59 -6.61
C PRO A 36 -10.22 9.08 -5.19
N ASN A 37 -10.62 7.85 -4.88
CA ASN A 37 -10.38 7.18 -3.60
C ASN A 37 -9.25 6.13 -3.69
N ALA A 38 -8.32 6.26 -4.64
CA ALA A 38 -7.27 5.28 -4.90
C ALA A 38 -6.44 4.91 -3.66
N ILE A 39 -6.16 5.88 -2.79
CA ILE A 39 -5.46 5.64 -1.51
C ILE A 39 -6.32 4.74 -0.60
N SER A 40 -7.59 5.09 -0.40
CA SER A 40 -8.51 4.31 0.44
C SER A 40 -8.72 2.90 -0.10
N ASN A 41 -8.80 2.73 -1.42
CA ASN A 41 -8.92 1.41 -2.06
C ASN A 41 -7.65 0.57 -1.86
N ALA A 42 -6.47 1.17 -2.02
CA ALA A 42 -5.19 0.50 -1.76
C ALA A 42 -5.03 0.07 -0.30
N VAL A 43 -5.38 0.95 0.64
CA VAL A 43 -5.37 0.65 2.08
C VAL A 43 -6.39 -0.43 2.42
N GLY A 44 -7.61 -0.36 1.85
CA GLY A 44 -8.66 -1.36 2.04
C GLY A 44 -8.24 -2.75 1.54
N TYR A 45 -7.55 -2.80 0.39
CA TYR A 45 -7.00 -4.05 -0.13
C TYR A 45 -5.92 -4.62 0.79
N ALA A 46 -4.96 -3.79 1.22
CA ALA A 46 -3.90 -4.21 2.13
C ALA A 46 -4.47 -4.79 3.43
N LYS A 47 -5.48 -4.12 4.02
CA LYS A 47 -6.20 -4.61 5.20
C LYS A 47 -6.90 -5.95 4.94
N PHE A 48 -7.63 -6.08 3.83
CA PHE A 48 -8.33 -7.33 3.50
C PHE A 48 -7.36 -8.50 3.34
N TYR A 49 -6.21 -8.26 2.73
CA TYR A 49 -5.18 -9.27 2.48
C TYR A 49 -4.35 -9.58 3.73
N SER A 50 -4.17 -8.63 4.65
CA SER A 50 -3.39 -8.80 5.87
C SER A 50 -4.15 -9.36 7.07
N ARG A 51 -5.45 -9.68 6.97
CA ARG A 51 -6.30 -10.06 8.12
C ARG A 51 -5.77 -11.16 9.04
N SER A 52 -4.78 -11.95 8.62
CA SER A 52 -4.17 -13.02 9.42
C SER A 52 -2.70 -12.77 9.80
N HIS A 53 -2.11 -11.63 9.44
CA HIS A 53 -0.71 -11.31 9.70
C HIS A 53 -0.56 -9.86 10.17
N ASP A 54 0.39 -9.61 11.06
CA ASP A 54 0.83 -8.24 11.35
C ASP A 54 1.22 -7.55 10.05
N ALA A 55 0.70 -6.35 9.82
CA ALA A 55 0.93 -5.60 8.61
C ALA A 55 1.18 -4.12 8.87
N VAL A 56 2.12 -3.57 8.11
CA VAL A 56 2.45 -2.15 8.13
C VAL A 56 2.08 -1.57 6.77
N ILE A 57 1.22 -0.56 6.77
CA ILE A 57 0.83 0.15 5.55
C ILE A 57 1.52 1.52 5.56
N ARG A 58 2.43 1.74 4.62
CA ARG A 58 3.14 3.00 4.41
C ARG A 58 2.49 3.74 3.26
N VAL A 59 1.99 4.94 3.52
CA VAL A 59 1.46 5.79 2.46
C VAL A 59 2.51 6.87 2.17
N TYR A 60 2.98 6.91 0.94
CA TYR A 60 3.91 7.94 0.50
C TYR A 60 3.12 9.11 -0.08
N ASP A 61 3.60 10.33 0.13
CA ASP A 61 3.16 11.49 -0.62
C ASP A 61 3.96 11.65 -1.93
N ASP A 62 3.62 12.66 -2.73
CA ASP A 62 4.29 12.93 -4.00
C ASP A 62 5.76 13.31 -3.83
N ALA A 63 6.12 13.89 -2.68
CA ALA A 63 7.50 14.20 -2.30
C ALA A 63 8.30 12.95 -1.85
N GLY A 64 7.65 11.78 -1.77
CA GLY A 64 8.26 10.54 -1.32
C GLY A 64 8.42 10.44 0.20
N ASN A 65 7.74 11.30 0.96
CA ASN A 65 7.66 11.17 2.41
C ASN A 65 6.62 10.12 2.79
N ALA A 66 7.02 9.18 3.64
CA ALA A 66 6.13 8.16 4.17
C ALA A 66 5.38 8.71 5.38
N PHE A 67 4.06 8.74 5.31
CA PHE A 67 3.22 8.85 6.49
C PHE A 67 2.85 7.44 6.97
N PRO A 68 3.25 7.03 8.17
CA PRO A 68 2.74 5.81 8.76
C PRO A 68 1.26 6.02 9.06
N PHE A 69 0.41 5.11 8.59
CA PHE A 69 -0.99 5.05 9.01
C PHE A 69 -1.09 4.05 10.17
N PRO A 70 -1.13 4.49 11.45
CA PRO A 70 -1.36 3.61 12.57
C PRO A 70 -2.84 3.19 12.62
N PHE A 71 -3.09 1.91 12.91
CA PHE A 71 -4.38 1.40 13.36
C PHE A 71 -4.13 0.53 14.59
#